data_AF-A0A8J9RIP2-F1
#
_entry.id   AF-A0A8J9RIP2-F1
#
_cell.length_a   1.000
_cell.length_b   1.000
_cell.length_c   1.000
_cell.angle_alpha   90.00
_cell.angle_beta   90.00
_cell.angle_gamma   90.00
#
_symmetry.space_group_name_H-M   'P 1'
#
loop_
_entity.id
_entity.type
_entity.pdbx_description
1 polymer ?
#
loop_
_entity_poly.entity_id
_entity_poly.type
_entity_poly.pdbx_seq_one_letter_code
_entity_poly.pdbx_strand_id
1 'polypeptide(L)'
;MVLVCKQLVSLQSYSASRPTCDPQRNAPVCRGAPLQHIQRSFLGSKAVTPHRIQPVLRRNGPAPLQSTATIDNYVADVPVAGEKSKWYALVANAEFMLHDVQNEAFAEQLRERVRLFGEKERKQDFFLVSEPTWLDKQFPEEAKRVRRPCVALVSTDKIWITFMKLRLDRVLKLELGELTPEQALEAGAPYPEFPPLDRTKWTAPYSPYKPGWWSAFDPSVFFNGSS
;
A
#
# COMPACT_ATOMS: atom_id res chain seq x y z
N MET A 1 -4.21 -53.07 -36.61
CA MET A 1 -3.97 -51.89 -37.47
C MET A 1 -4.02 -50.67 -36.58
N VAL A 2 -2.88 -50.19 -36.06
CA VAL A 2 -2.00 -49.15 -36.68
C VAL A 2 -2.67 -47.77 -36.47
N LEU A 3 -2.12 -46.76 -35.79
CA LEU A 3 -0.74 -46.37 -35.51
C LEU A 3 -0.72 -45.41 -34.29
N VAL A 4 0.21 -45.62 -33.36
CA VAL A 4 0.57 -44.73 -32.25
C VAL A 4 1.50 -43.65 -32.81
N CYS A 5 1.19 -42.36 -32.66
CA CYS A 5 2.11 -41.28 -33.01
C CYS A 5 2.63 -40.59 -31.74
N LYS A 6 3.81 -41.04 -31.29
CA LYS A 6 4.66 -40.37 -30.30
C LYS A 6 5.44 -39.27 -31.03
N GLN A 7 5.18 -38.01 -30.72
CA GLN A 7 6.08 -36.92 -31.11
C GLN A 7 7.08 -36.68 -29.97
N LEU A 8 8.29 -37.20 -30.16
CA LEU A 8 9.50 -36.81 -29.43
C LEU A 8 9.99 -35.47 -29.99
N VAL A 9 10.16 -34.45 -29.14
CA VAL A 9 10.93 -33.25 -29.51
C VAL A 9 12.00 -32.98 -28.47
N SER A 10 13.21 -33.27 -28.94
CA SER A 10 14.56 -32.88 -28.54
C SER A 10 14.69 -31.72 -27.53
N LEU A 11 15.34 -32.02 -26.40
CA LEU A 11 15.97 -31.04 -25.51
C LEU A 11 17.29 -30.58 -26.14
N GLN A 12 17.32 -29.35 -26.64
CA GLN A 12 18.57 -28.65 -26.94
C GLN A 12 18.99 -27.82 -25.72
N SER A 13 20.08 -28.26 -25.11
CA SER A 13 20.83 -27.59 -24.06
C SER A 13 21.45 -26.30 -24.59
N TYR A 14 20.94 -25.14 -24.16
CA TYR A 14 21.58 -23.84 -24.37
C TYR A 14 22.53 -23.56 -23.20
N SER A 15 23.83 -23.80 -23.42
CA SER A 15 24.89 -23.38 -22.51
C SER A 15 25.16 -21.89 -22.68
N ALA A 16 24.64 -21.06 -21.78
CA ALA A 16 25.00 -19.65 -21.70
C ALA A 16 26.37 -19.52 -20.99
N SER A 17 27.42 -19.33 -21.79
CA SER A 17 28.75 -18.93 -21.37
C SER A 17 28.72 -17.59 -20.62
N ARG A 18 29.26 -17.59 -19.39
CA ARG A 18 29.41 -16.40 -18.54
C ARG A 18 30.39 -15.41 -19.18
N PRO A 19 30.09 -14.10 -19.26
CA PRO A 19 31.09 -13.11 -19.60
C PRO A 19 32.08 -12.96 -18.44
N THR A 20 33.34 -13.27 -18.71
CA THR A 20 34.50 -12.99 -17.85
C THR A 20 34.78 -11.49 -17.87
N CYS A 21 34.68 -10.81 -16.73
CA CYS A 21 35.17 -9.43 -16.59
C CYS A 21 36.70 -9.44 -16.49
N ASP A 22 37.33 -8.88 -17.51
CA ASP A 22 38.76 -8.66 -17.66
C ASP A 22 39.25 -7.57 -16.67
N PRO A 23 40.28 -7.82 -15.85
CA PRO A 23 40.69 -6.92 -14.80
C PRO A 23 41.85 -6.00 -15.25
N GLN A 24 41.64 -5.10 -16.21
CA GLN A 24 42.54 -3.95 -16.41
C GLN A 24 41.84 -2.77 -17.09
N ARG A 25 41.48 -1.75 -16.30
CA ARG A 25 41.37 -0.38 -16.80
C ARG A 25 41.89 0.61 -15.75
N ASN A 26 42.92 1.32 -16.17
CA ASN A 26 43.67 2.33 -15.42
C ASN A 26 42.75 3.45 -14.90
N ALA A 27 42.82 3.69 -13.59
CA ALA A 27 42.26 4.87 -12.95
C ALA A 27 43.28 6.04 -13.01
N PRO A 28 42.87 7.27 -13.38
CA PRO A 28 43.75 8.42 -13.31
C PRO A 28 43.96 8.87 -11.85
N VAL A 29 45.23 9.04 -11.50
CA VAL A 29 45.74 9.55 -10.22
C VAL A 29 45.32 11.01 -10.03
N CYS A 30 44.41 11.27 -9.08
CA CYS A 30 44.14 12.62 -8.60
C CYS A 30 45.28 13.06 -7.66
N ARG A 31 46.16 13.93 -8.14
CA ARG A 31 47.18 14.60 -7.32
C ARG A 31 46.51 15.71 -6.51
N GLY A 32 46.79 15.72 -5.20
CA GLY A 32 46.29 16.72 -4.27
C GLY A 32 46.79 18.13 -4.59
N ALA A 33 45.90 19.11 -4.38
CA ALA A 33 46.23 20.53 -4.34
C ALA A 33 46.21 21.01 -2.88
N PRO A 34 47.12 21.92 -2.47
CA PRO A 34 47.35 22.25 -1.08
C PRO A 34 46.33 23.25 -0.51
N LEU A 35 45.98 23.06 0.77
CA LEU A 35 45.22 23.99 1.59
C LEU A 35 46.02 25.30 1.78
N GLN A 36 45.52 26.40 1.25
CA GLN A 36 46.04 27.73 1.57
C GLN A 36 45.25 28.33 2.73
N HIS A 37 46.00 28.58 3.81
CA HIS A 37 45.59 29.25 5.02
C HIS A 37 45.36 30.75 4.71
N ILE A 38 44.10 31.19 4.69
CA ILE A 38 43.77 32.61 4.58
C ILE A 38 43.73 33.21 5.99
N GLN A 39 44.78 33.94 6.37
CA GLN A 39 44.72 34.88 7.49
C GLN A 39 44.03 36.17 7.03
N ARG A 40 42.89 36.51 7.61
CA ARG A 40 42.28 37.84 7.45
C ARG A 40 42.81 38.76 8.54
N SER A 41 43.57 39.77 8.12
CA SER A 41 43.95 40.91 8.94
C SER A 41 42.72 41.79 9.24
N PHE A 42 42.55 42.13 10.51
CA PHE A 42 41.59 43.14 10.98
C PHE A 42 42.20 44.53 10.80
N LEU A 43 41.54 45.38 10.00
CA LEU A 43 41.84 46.81 9.94
C LEU A 43 40.54 47.62 10.01
N GLY A 44 40.41 48.37 11.10
CA GLY A 44 39.85 49.73 11.12
C GLY A 44 38.34 49.90 10.94
N SER A 45 37.61 49.91 12.06
CA SER A 45 36.30 50.57 12.15
C SER A 45 36.45 52.08 11.89
N LYS A 46 35.77 52.59 10.87
CA LYS A 46 35.39 54.01 10.79
C LYS A 46 33.92 54.13 11.18
N ALA A 47 33.65 55.01 12.16
CA ALA A 47 32.31 55.32 12.63
C ALA A 47 31.48 55.99 11.53
N VAL A 48 30.29 55.46 11.26
CA VAL A 48 29.28 56.07 10.40
C VAL A 48 28.13 56.54 11.30
N THR A 49 27.82 57.83 11.17
CA THR A 49 26.75 58.55 11.87
C THR A 49 25.36 58.01 11.51
N PRO A 50 24.42 57.93 12.46
CA PRO A 50 23.09 57.37 12.19
C PRO A 50 22.20 58.38 11.46
N HIS A 51 21.75 58.02 10.26
CA HIS A 51 20.64 58.72 9.61
C HIS A 51 19.31 58.26 10.24
N ARG A 52 18.52 59.25 10.65
CA ARG A 52 17.18 59.12 11.24
C ARG A 52 16.21 58.47 10.23
N ILE A 53 15.91 57.19 10.42
CA ILE A 53 14.87 56.49 9.67
C ILE A 53 13.50 56.95 10.21
N GLN A 54 12.66 57.51 9.34
CA GLN A 54 11.28 57.83 9.68
C GLN A 54 10.44 56.54 9.74
N PRO A 55 9.48 56.42 10.68
CA PRO A 55 8.63 55.25 10.74
C PRO A 55 7.70 55.22 9.53
N VAL A 56 7.84 54.19 8.70
CA VAL A 56 6.87 53.88 7.64
C VAL A 56 5.58 53.45 8.33
N LEU A 57 4.51 54.25 8.17
CA LEU A 57 3.17 53.88 8.59
C LEU A 57 2.80 52.56 7.89
N ARG A 58 2.64 51.47 8.65
CA ARG A 58 2.12 50.20 8.14
C ARG A 58 0.71 50.46 7.60
N ARG A 59 0.54 50.38 6.28
CA ARG A 59 -0.79 50.23 5.69
C ARG A 59 -1.39 48.93 6.20
N ASN A 60 -2.64 49.01 6.68
CA ASN A 60 -3.45 47.89 7.11
C ASN A 60 -3.49 46.82 5.99
N GLY A 61 -2.72 45.75 6.17
CA GLY A 61 -2.88 44.54 5.38
C GLY A 61 -4.18 43.84 5.80
N PRO A 62 -4.82 43.08 4.89
CA PRO A 62 -5.98 42.27 5.26
C PRO A 62 -5.62 41.32 6.40
N ALA A 63 -6.56 41.14 7.32
CA ALA A 63 -6.42 40.28 8.49
C ALA A 63 -5.92 38.88 8.09
N PRO A 64 -5.09 38.23 8.92
CA PRO A 64 -4.68 36.86 8.66
C PRO A 64 -5.93 35.99 8.56
N LEU A 65 -6.11 35.33 7.42
CA LEU A 65 -7.10 34.27 7.26
C LEU A 65 -6.80 33.21 8.30
N GLN A 66 -7.60 33.17 9.37
CA GLN A 66 -7.62 32.03 10.27
C GLN A 66 -8.13 30.85 9.44
N SER A 67 -7.24 29.91 9.12
CA SER A 67 -7.65 28.64 8.54
C SER A 67 -8.43 27.88 9.61
N THR A 68 -9.74 28.05 9.65
CA THR A 68 -10.64 27.09 10.29
C THR A 68 -10.70 25.88 9.37
N ALA A 69 -9.60 25.12 9.29
CA ALA A 69 -9.72 23.74 8.88
C ALA A 69 -10.49 23.08 10.01
N THR A 70 -11.82 23.00 9.86
CA THR A 70 -12.62 22.05 10.61
C THR A 70 -11.95 20.72 10.33
N ILE A 71 -11.29 20.15 11.35
CA ILE A 71 -10.99 18.74 11.34
C ILE A 71 -12.38 18.11 11.44
N ASP A 72 -13.02 17.90 10.29
CA ASP A 72 -14.12 16.98 10.18
C ASP A 72 -13.52 15.68 10.67
N ASN A 73 -13.81 15.32 11.92
CA ASN A 73 -13.46 14.04 12.48
C ASN A 73 -14.16 13.03 11.56
N TYR A 74 -13.41 12.49 10.61
CA TYR A 74 -13.91 11.54 9.63
C TYR A 74 -14.18 10.25 10.39
N VAL A 75 -15.37 10.17 10.99
CA VAL A 75 -15.88 8.96 11.61
C VAL A 75 -16.39 8.14 10.44
N ALA A 76 -15.63 7.12 10.06
CA ALA A 76 -16.13 6.12 9.14
C ALA A 76 -17.42 5.52 9.72
N ASP A 77 -18.49 5.54 8.92
CA ASP A 77 -19.76 4.95 9.31
C ASP A 77 -19.55 3.45 9.53
N VAL A 78 -19.91 2.98 10.71
CA VAL A 78 -19.88 1.55 11.01
C VAL A 78 -20.98 0.89 10.18
N PRO A 79 -20.69 -0.19 9.45
CA PRO A 79 -21.72 -0.90 8.71
C PRO A 79 -22.75 -1.53 9.67
N VAL A 80 -23.98 -1.03 9.62
CA VAL A 80 -25.14 -1.61 10.32
C VAL A 80 -25.91 -2.50 9.35
N ALA A 81 -26.32 -3.69 9.80
CA ALA A 81 -27.09 -4.63 9.00
C ALA A 81 -28.39 -3.97 8.49
N GLY A 82 -28.61 -4.00 7.18
CA GLY A 82 -29.80 -3.46 6.52
C GLY A 82 -29.71 -2.00 6.06
N GLU A 83 -28.76 -1.21 6.57
CA GLU A 83 -28.58 0.18 6.13
C GLU A 83 -27.65 0.28 4.92
N LYS A 84 -27.98 1.20 4.00
CA LYS A 84 -27.13 1.49 2.84
C LYS A 84 -26.04 2.46 3.25
N SER A 85 -24.79 2.07 3.04
CA SER A 85 -23.61 2.91 3.30
C SER A 85 -22.77 3.05 2.05
N LYS A 86 -21.91 4.08 2.00
CA LYS A 86 -20.97 4.26 0.90
C LYS A 86 -19.77 3.34 1.09
N TRP A 87 -19.56 2.44 0.14
CA TRP A 87 -18.49 1.45 0.21
C TRP A 87 -17.39 1.73 -0.80
N TYR A 88 -16.17 1.43 -0.37
CA TYR A 88 -14.95 1.53 -1.16
C TYR A 88 -14.21 0.20 -1.10
N ALA A 89 -13.64 -0.21 -2.22
CA ALA A 89 -12.95 -1.48 -2.33
C ALA A 89 -11.59 -1.34 -3.00
N LEU A 90 -10.64 -2.17 -2.57
CA LEU A 90 -9.40 -2.43 -3.29
C LEU A 90 -9.40 -3.87 -3.77
N VAL A 91 -9.16 -4.08 -5.05
CA VAL A 91 -9.20 -5.41 -5.67
C VAL A 91 -7.83 -5.75 -6.24
N ALA A 92 -7.35 -6.96 -5.98
CA ALA A 92 -6.15 -7.51 -6.58
C ALA A 92 -6.14 -9.04 -6.58
N ASN A 93 -5.09 -9.62 -7.18
CA ASN A 93 -4.85 -11.07 -7.16
C ASN A 93 -4.68 -11.55 -5.71
N ALA A 94 -5.29 -12.69 -5.38
CA ALA A 94 -5.20 -13.30 -4.06
C ALA A 94 -3.75 -13.64 -3.68
N GLU A 95 -2.97 -14.16 -4.63
CA GLU A 95 -1.55 -14.48 -4.42
C GLU A 95 -0.76 -13.23 -4.01
N PHE A 96 -1.01 -12.11 -4.71
CA PHE A 96 -0.40 -10.84 -4.38
C PHE A 96 -0.86 -10.34 -3.00
N MET A 97 -2.16 -10.30 -2.73
CA MET A 97 -2.70 -9.70 -1.50
C MET A 97 -2.38 -10.51 -0.23
N LEU A 98 -2.39 -11.85 -0.32
CA LEU A 98 -2.39 -12.73 0.85
C LEU A 98 -1.08 -13.49 1.07
N HIS A 99 -0.32 -13.75 0.00
CA HIS A 99 0.81 -14.67 0.02
C HIS A 99 2.16 -14.04 -0.38
N ASP A 100 2.18 -12.86 -0.99
CA ASP A 100 3.42 -12.21 -1.40
C ASP A 100 4.31 -11.84 -0.18
N VAL A 101 5.59 -12.18 -0.28
CA VAL A 101 6.63 -11.86 0.72
C VAL A 101 6.70 -10.35 0.99
N GLN A 102 6.45 -9.52 -0.02
CA GLN A 102 6.51 -8.06 0.13
C GLN A 102 5.32 -7.48 0.90
N ASN A 103 4.17 -8.18 0.89
CA ASN A 103 2.92 -7.68 1.45
C ASN A 103 2.68 -8.13 2.89
N GLU A 104 3.70 -8.59 3.60
CA GLU A 104 3.58 -8.87 5.02
C GLU A 104 3.16 -7.63 5.84
N ALA A 105 3.65 -6.46 5.45
CA ALA A 105 3.25 -5.19 6.06
C ALA A 105 1.74 -4.93 5.95
N PHE A 106 1.06 -5.45 4.93
CA PHE A 106 -0.39 -5.36 4.78
C PHE A 106 -1.11 -6.11 5.92
N ALA A 107 -0.68 -7.34 6.20
CA ALA A 107 -1.25 -8.17 7.25
C ALA A 107 -1.10 -7.51 8.64
N GLU A 108 0.05 -6.89 8.89
CA GLU A 108 0.28 -6.13 10.13
C GLU A 108 -0.61 -4.89 10.24
N GLN A 109 -0.74 -4.11 9.17
CA GLN A 109 -1.61 -2.94 9.17
C GLN A 109 -3.06 -3.31 9.51
N LEU A 110 -3.56 -4.45 9.02
CA LEU A 110 -4.90 -4.92 9.35
C LEU A 110 -5.02 -5.34 10.82
N ARG A 111 -4.09 -6.14 11.35
CA ARG A 111 -4.10 -6.55 12.76
C ARG A 111 -4.02 -5.36 13.71
N GLU A 112 -3.12 -4.44 13.42
CA GLU A 112 -2.92 -3.24 14.22
C GLU A 112 -4.15 -2.34 14.18
N ARG A 113 -4.84 -2.24 13.02
CA ARG A 113 -6.11 -1.52 12.92
C ARG A 113 -7.21 -2.18 13.76
N VAL A 114 -7.27 -3.51 13.82
CA VAL A 114 -8.20 -4.22 14.73
C VAL A 114 -7.88 -3.89 16.18
N ARG A 115 -6.61 -3.93 16.58
CA ARG A 115 -6.19 -3.55 17.94
C ARG A 115 -6.61 -2.11 18.27
N LEU A 116 -6.34 -1.16 17.36
CA LEU A 116 -6.74 0.24 17.50
C LEU A 116 -8.25 0.41 17.66
N PHE A 117 -9.05 -0.39 16.96
CA PHE A 117 -10.50 -0.38 17.09
C PHE A 117 -10.98 -0.94 18.43
N GLY A 118 -10.36 -2.01 18.91
CA GLY A 118 -10.60 -2.53 20.26
C GLY A 118 -10.27 -1.50 21.35
N GLU A 119 -9.13 -0.82 21.23
CA GLU A 119 -8.71 0.22 22.19
C GLU A 119 -9.59 1.46 22.18
N LYS A 120 -10.19 1.80 21.04
CA LYS A 120 -11.08 2.94 20.87
C LYS A 120 -12.56 2.59 21.01
N GLU A 121 -12.88 1.35 21.37
CA GLU A 121 -14.25 0.81 21.43
C GLU A 121 -15.05 1.08 20.14
N ARG A 122 -14.35 1.08 18.99
CA ARG A 122 -14.94 1.27 17.67
C ARG A 122 -15.23 -0.09 17.05
N LYS A 123 -16.35 -0.19 16.34
CA LYS A 123 -16.69 -1.37 15.56
C LYS A 123 -15.83 -1.44 14.29
N GLN A 124 -15.50 -2.65 13.88
CA GLN A 124 -14.73 -2.89 12.67
C GLN A 124 -15.54 -2.54 11.42
N ASP A 125 -14.91 -1.78 10.53
CA ASP A 125 -15.50 -1.21 9.32
C ASP A 125 -14.85 -1.71 8.02
N PHE A 126 -14.01 -2.76 8.12
CA PHE A 126 -13.27 -3.32 6.99
C PHE A 126 -13.23 -4.84 7.04
N PHE A 127 -13.25 -5.44 5.85
CA PHE A 127 -13.31 -6.89 5.67
C PHE A 127 -12.54 -7.34 4.44
N LEU A 128 -12.08 -8.58 4.45
CA LEU A 128 -11.54 -9.25 3.26
C LEU A 128 -12.63 -10.14 2.64
N VAL A 129 -12.78 -10.05 1.33
CA VAL A 129 -13.77 -10.81 0.56
C VAL A 129 -13.06 -11.54 -0.56
N SER A 130 -13.15 -12.87 -0.58
CA SER A 130 -12.66 -13.70 -1.68
C SER A 130 -13.67 -13.71 -2.83
N GLU A 131 -13.15 -13.47 -4.04
CA GLU A 131 -13.92 -13.45 -5.29
C GLU A 131 -15.27 -12.70 -5.16
N PRO A 132 -15.26 -11.38 -4.94
CA PRO A 132 -16.48 -10.61 -4.77
C PRO A 132 -17.42 -10.74 -5.97
N THR A 133 -18.69 -11.09 -5.72
CA THR A 133 -19.70 -11.30 -6.78
C THR A 133 -20.04 -10.01 -7.54
N TRP A 134 -19.93 -8.86 -6.87
CA TRP A 134 -20.23 -7.55 -7.43
C TRP A 134 -19.17 -7.09 -8.45
N LEU A 135 -17.96 -7.66 -8.45
CA LEU A 135 -16.89 -7.26 -9.35
C LEU A 135 -17.26 -7.53 -10.81
N ASP A 136 -17.79 -8.72 -11.10
CA ASP A 136 -18.20 -9.08 -12.46
C ASP A 136 -19.50 -8.40 -12.89
N LYS A 137 -20.38 -8.09 -11.93
CA LYS A 137 -21.67 -7.43 -12.19
C LYS A 137 -21.52 -5.93 -12.47
N GLN A 138 -20.70 -5.23 -11.69
CA GLN A 138 -20.56 -3.77 -11.75
C GLN A 138 -19.37 -3.32 -12.59
N PHE A 139 -18.26 -4.08 -12.57
CA PHE A 139 -16.95 -3.65 -13.11
C PHE A 139 -16.33 -4.71 -14.02
N PRO A 140 -16.96 -5.04 -15.17
CA PRO A 140 -16.48 -6.09 -16.06
C PRO A 140 -15.14 -5.78 -16.74
N GLU A 141 -14.78 -4.49 -16.91
CA GLU A 141 -13.50 -4.10 -17.51
C GLU A 141 -12.34 -4.27 -16.51
N GLU A 142 -12.58 -3.96 -15.25
CA GLU A 142 -11.63 -4.12 -14.16
C GLU A 142 -11.45 -5.58 -13.80
N ALA A 143 -12.53 -6.37 -13.84
CA ALA A 143 -12.48 -7.82 -13.67
C ALA A 143 -11.52 -8.50 -14.65
N LYS A 144 -11.44 -8.03 -15.91
CA LYS A 144 -10.49 -8.55 -16.92
C LYS A 144 -9.02 -8.19 -16.62
N ARG A 145 -8.80 -7.08 -15.91
CA ARG A 145 -7.44 -6.61 -15.56
C ARG A 145 -6.85 -7.38 -14.37
N VAL A 146 -7.71 -7.90 -13.50
CA VAL A 146 -7.29 -8.65 -12.30
C VAL A 146 -7.17 -10.13 -12.62
N ARG A 147 -6.06 -10.74 -12.19
CA ARG A 147 -5.88 -12.20 -12.30
C ARG A 147 -6.72 -12.90 -11.22
N ARG A 148 -7.41 -13.98 -11.60
CA ARG A 148 -8.14 -14.85 -10.69
C ARG A 148 -7.21 -15.97 -10.17
N PRO A 149 -7.32 -16.38 -8.89
CA PRO A 149 -8.29 -15.94 -7.88
C PRO A 149 -8.04 -14.51 -7.39
N CYS A 150 -9.10 -13.74 -7.12
CA CYS A 150 -8.99 -12.36 -6.66
C CYS A 150 -9.54 -12.16 -5.25
N VAL A 151 -9.01 -11.16 -4.54
CA VAL A 151 -9.44 -10.77 -3.20
C VAL A 151 -9.69 -9.28 -3.18
N ALA A 152 -10.75 -8.87 -2.49
CA ALA A 152 -11.08 -7.49 -2.25
C ALA A 152 -10.95 -7.13 -0.77
N LEU A 153 -10.32 -5.99 -0.50
CA LEU A 153 -10.43 -5.30 0.77
C LEU A 153 -11.56 -4.29 0.65
N VAL A 154 -12.61 -4.46 1.46
CA VAL A 154 -13.82 -3.64 1.43
C VAL A 154 -13.93 -2.85 2.73
N SER A 155 -14.22 -1.55 2.65
CA SER A 155 -14.44 -0.69 3.82
C SER A 155 -15.35 0.50 3.51
N THR A 156 -15.96 1.07 4.55
CA THR A 156 -16.70 2.35 4.48
C THR A 156 -15.77 3.57 4.57
N ASP A 157 -14.52 3.40 5.04
CA ASP A 157 -13.55 4.48 5.22
C ASP A 157 -12.79 4.80 3.91
N LYS A 158 -13.20 5.88 3.23
CA LYS A 158 -12.56 6.38 2.01
C LYS A 158 -11.09 6.73 2.19
N ILE A 159 -10.76 7.39 3.31
CA ILE A 159 -9.40 7.91 3.56
C ILE A 159 -8.47 6.72 3.73
N TRP A 160 -8.90 5.74 4.52
CA TRP A 160 -8.12 4.53 4.73
C TRP A 160 -7.95 3.70 3.46
N ILE A 161 -9.00 3.50 2.66
CA ILE A 161 -8.88 2.80 1.37
C ILE A 161 -7.92 3.52 0.42
N THR A 162 -7.93 4.85 0.42
CA THR A 162 -6.99 5.65 -0.38
C THR A 162 -5.55 5.51 0.14
N PHE A 163 -5.35 5.51 1.46
CA PHE A 163 -4.05 5.23 2.08
C PHE A 163 -3.53 3.84 1.69
N MET A 164 -4.38 2.81 1.76
CA MET A 164 -4.02 1.45 1.38
C MET A 164 -3.69 1.34 -0.10
N LYS A 165 -4.38 2.09 -0.98
CA LYS A 165 -4.04 2.17 -2.41
C LYS A 165 -2.65 2.77 -2.66
N LEU A 166 -2.22 3.74 -1.86
CA LEU A 166 -0.88 4.32 -1.95
C LEU A 166 0.22 3.39 -1.41
N ARG A 167 -0.14 2.41 -0.57
CA ARG A 167 0.81 1.39 -0.08
C ARG A 167 0.86 0.16 -0.97
N LEU A 168 -0.26 -0.17 -1.60
CA LEU A 168 -0.37 -1.28 -2.52
C LEU A 168 -0.41 -0.75 -3.96
N ASP A 169 0.76 -0.65 -4.60
CA ASP A 169 0.84 -0.05 -5.94
C ASP A 169 0.04 -0.82 -6.99
N ARG A 170 0.01 -2.15 -6.89
CA ARG A 170 -0.56 -3.07 -7.90
C ARG A 170 -2.04 -3.45 -7.68
N VAL A 171 -2.80 -2.63 -6.96
CA VAL A 171 -4.23 -2.87 -6.71
C VAL A 171 -5.12 -1.90 -7.48
N LEU A 172 -6.35 -2.31 -7.79
CA LEU A 172 -7.37 -1.43 -8.35
C LEU A 172 -8.22 -0.86 -7.21
N LYS A 173 -8.48 0.45 -7.24
CA LYS A 173 -9.43 1.10 -6.33
C LYS A 173 -10.77 1.23 -7.04
N LEU A 174 -11.83 0.77 -6.38
CA LEU A 174 -13.21 0.82 -6.86
C LEU A 174 -14.08 1.55 -5.83
N GLU A 175 -15.03 2.34 -6.32
CA GLU A 175 -16.06 2.98 -5.49
C GLU A 175 -17.38 2.27 -5.78
N LEU A 176 -17.94 1.57 -4.79
CA LEU A 176 -19.13 0.72 -4.96
C LEU A 176 -20.44 1.50 -4.85
N GLY A 177 -20.37 2.74 -4.33
CA GLY A 177 -21.54 3.56 -4.06
C GLY A 177 -22.31 3.07 -2.84
N GLU A 178 -23.63 3.29 -2.84
CA GLU A 178 -24.52 2.97 -1.73
C GLU A 178 -25.05 1.54 -1.85
N LEU A 179 -24.50 0.63 -1.04
CA LEU A 179 -24.87 -0.79 -1.00
C LEU A 179 -25.19 -1.23 0.43
N THR A 180 -25.95 -2.31 0.55
CA THR A 180 -26.10 -3.01 1.83
C THR A 180 -24.80 -3.78 2.15
N PRO A 181 -24.47 -4.00 3.44
CA PRO A 181 -23.29 -4.77 3.82
C PRO A 181 -23.29 -6.18 3.23
N GLU A 182 -24.45 -6.82 3.14
CA GLU A 182 -24.60 -8.17 2.55
C GLU A 182 -24.18 -8.20 1.08
N GLN A 183 -24.58 -7.19 0.30
CA GLN A 183 -24.20 -7.09 -1.12
C GLN A 183 -22.73 -6.73 -1.29
N ALA A 184 -22.18 -5.85 -0.44
CA ALA A 184 -20.79 -5.44 -0.51
C ALA A 184 -19.82 -6.56 -0.08
N LEU A 185 -20.25 -7.44 0.82
CA LEU A 185 -19.44 -8.48 1.45
C LEU A 185 -19.72 -9.89 0.93
N GLU A 186 -20.50 -10.01 -0.15
CA GLU A 186 -20.82 -11.29 -0.79
C GLU A 186 -19.57 -11.91 -1.43
N ALA A 187 -19.08 -13.01 -0.84
CA ALA A 187 -17.99 -13.82 -1.37
C ALA A 187 -18.52 -14.86 -2.37
N GLY A 188 -17.90 -14.95 -3.55
CA GLY A 188 -18.29 -15.89 -4.60
C GLY A 188 -17.65 -17.27 -4.49
N ALA A 189 -16.43 -17.33 -3.96
CA ALA A 189 -15.66 -18.57 -3.80
C ALA A 189 -14.84 -18.52 -2.51
N PRO A 190 -14.45 -19.68 -1.93
CA PRO A 190 -13.57 -19.70 -0.78
C PRO A 190 -12.17 -19.17 -1.11
N TYR A 191 -11.43 -18.78 -0.08
CA TYR A 191 -10.02 -18.39 -0.24
C TYR A 191 -9.19 -19.54 -0.84
N PRO A 192 -8.30 -19.24 -1.81
CA PRO A 192 -7.41 -20.26 -2.35
C PRO A 192 -6.44 -20.77 -1.29
N GLU A 193 -6.12 -22.06 -1.36
CA GLU A 193 -5.09 -22.67 -0.53
C GLU A 193 -3.70 -22.28 -1.05
N PHE A 194 -2.90 -21.68 -0.18
CA PHE A 194 -1.53 -21.30 -0.52
C PHE A 194 -0.52 -22.22 0.16
N PRO A 195 0.54 -22.63 -0.56
CA PRO A 195 1.64 -23.36 0.07
C PRO A 195 2.35 -22.46 1.10
N PRO A 196 3.07 -23.03 2.08
CA PRO A 196 3.94 -22.24 2.94
C PRO A 196 4.97 -21.44 2.11
N LEU A 197 5.32 -20.24 2.60
CA LEU A 197 6.31 -19.39 1.94
C LEU A 197 7.70 -20.06 1.89
N ASP A 198 8.37 -19.96 0.74
CA ASP A 198 9.73 -20.46 0.55
C ASP A 198 10.71 -19.73 1.49
N ARG A 199 11.19 -20.42 2.52
CA ARG A 199 12.13 -19.85 3.51
C ARG A 199 13.43 -19.33 2.88
N THR A 200 13.82 -19.85 1.72
CA THR A 200 15.02 -19.41 0.99
C THR A 200 14.89 -17.99 0.43
N LYS A 201 13.68 -17.55 0.06
CA LYS A 201 13.41 -16.19 -0.43
C LYS A 201 13.15 -15.20 0.72
N TRP A 202 12.97 -15.73 1.92
CA TRP A 202 12.65 -14.95 3.10
C TRP A 202 13.90 -14.29 3.68
N THR A 203 13.90 -12.96 3.70
CA THR A 203 15.07 -12.16 4.12
C THR A 203 14.93 -11.63 5.55
N ALA A 204 13.70 -11.54 6.08
CA ALA A 204 13.45 -10.93 7.39
C ALA A 204 13.88 -11.84 8.57
N PRO A 205 14.29 -11.25 9.72
CA PRO A 205 14.82 -12.01 10.86
C PRO A 205 13.76 -12.77 11.67
N TYR A 206 12.48 -12.50 11.44
CA TYR A 206 11.34 -13.18 12.08
C TYR A 206 10.71 -14.21 11.13
N SER A 207 9.79 -15.04 11.60
CA SER A 207 9.15 -16.05 10.74
C SER A 207 8.00 -15.43 9.93
N PRO A 208 7.82 -15.83 8.65
CA PRO A 208 6.69 -15.36 7.85
C PRO A 208 5.35 -15.81 8.46
N TYR A 209 4.30 -15.08 8.12
CA TYR A 209 2.94 -15.48 8.48
C TYR A 209 2.56 -16.83 7.89
N LYS A 210 1.83 -17.62 8.69
CA LYS A 210 1.24 -18.86 8.22
C LYS A 210 0.11 -18.54 7.23
N PRO A 211 -0.02 -19.30 6.12
CA PRO A 211 -1.20 -19.25 5.28
C PRO A 211 -2.47 -19.41 6.12
N GLY A 212 -3.52 -18.66 5.79
CA GLY A 212 -4.79 -18.63 6.53
C GLY A 212 -4.92 -17.51 7.56
N TRP A 213 -3.92 -16.63 7.70
CA TRP A 213 -4.00 -15.48 8.62
C TRP A 213 -5.16 -14.53 8.30
N TRP A 214 -5.62 -14.50 7.05
CA TRP A 214 -6.71 -13.66 6.56
C TRP A 214 -8.10 -14.07 7.04
N SER A 215 -8.28 -15.31 7.53
CA SER A 215 -9.57 -15.79 8.02
C SER A 215 -10.11 -14.97 9.20
N ALA A 216 -9.24 -14.25 9.91
CA ALA A 216 -9.64 -13.33 10.97
C ALA A 216 -10.43 -12.09 10.47
N PHE A 217 -10.40 -11.80 9.16
CA PHE A 217 -11.06 -10.65 8.54
C PHE A 217 -12.25 -11.04 7.67
N ASP A 218 -12.67 -12.30 7.73
CA ASP A 218 -13.83 -12.79 7.02
C ASP A 218 -15.12 -12.19 7.62
N PRO A 219 -16.03 -11.64 6.80
CA PRO A 219 -17.32 -11.11 7.26
C PRO A 219 -18.08 -12.07 8.17
N SER A 220 -18.01 -13.38 7.89
CA SER A 220 -18.72 -14.41 8.65
C SER A 220 -18.33 -14.45 10.13
N VAL A 221 -17.08 -14.12 10.47
CA VAL A 221 -16.58 -14.08 11.85
C VAL A 221 -17.28 -12.97 12.65
N PHE A 222 -17.66 -11.87 11.99
CA PHE A 222 -18.20 -10.69 12.67
C PHE A 222 -19.73 -10.68 12.71
N PHE A 223 -20.40 -11.18 11.67
CA PHE A 223 -21.86 -11.22 11.63
C PHE A 223 -22.46 -12.45 12.32
N ASN A 224 -21.74 -13.58 12.36
CA ASN A 224 -22.23 -14.80 13.03
C ASN A 224 -21.85 -14.89 14.51
N GLY A 225 -21.10 -13.90 15.03
CA GLY A 225 -20.62 -13.84 16.42
C GLY A 225 -21.68 -13.48 17.48
N SER A 226 -22.97 -13.43 17.11
CA SER A 226 -24.09 -13.36 18.05
C SER A 226 -24.73 -14.73 18.24
N SER A 227 -24.06 -15.62 18.98
CA SER A 227 -24.64 -16.79 19.62
C SER A 227 -24.00 -17.00 20.98
#